data_AF-A0AAJ0Q030-F1
#
_entry.id   AF-A0AAJ0Q030-F1
#
_cell.length_a   1.000
_cell.length_b   1.000
_cell.length_c   1.000
_cell.angle_alpha   90.00
_cell.angle_beta   90.00
_cell.angle_gamma   90.00
#
_symmetry.space_group_name_H-M   'P 1'
#
loop_
_entity.id
_entity.type
_entity.pdbx_description
1 polymer ?
#
loop_
_entity_poly.entity_id
_entity_poly.type
_entity_poly.pdbx_seq_one_letter_code
_entity_poly.pdbx_strand_id
1 'polypeptide(L)'
;MKRTIQKSWAALVPLLVAGSVCAAAPLCQTQKLGAHTSKMCVEQTPFKHDYYTLWVDDSPIFMLPDDYVEKVALTHTVPEDGAIEFPLSKQGTPTVTIAGGCEPISETQGKGADAVSLETGRVCSFNWGKEPVVKDLRFSFE
;
A
#
# COMPACT_ATOMS: atom_id res chain seq x y z
N MET A 1 44.56 -5.76 -65.77
CA MET A 1 44.42 -5.53 -64.32
C MET A 1 43.08 -4.87 -64.04
N LYS A 2 42.09 -5.59 -63.50
CA LYS A 2 40.77 -5.04 -63.13
C LYS A 2 40.67 -5.03 -61.60
N ARG A 3 40.51 -3.86 -60.98
CA ARG A 3 40.24 -3.70 -59.54
C ARG A 3 38.73 -3.65 -59.34
N THR A 4 38.17 -4.62 -58.64
CA THR A 4 36.76 -4.67 -58.27
C THR A 4 36.58 -3.97 -56.92
N ILE A 5 35.74 -2.93 -56.88
CA ILE A 5 35.43 -2.13 -55.69
C ILE A 5 34.39 -2.88 -54.85
N GLN A 6 34.78 -3.26 -53.64
CA GLN A 6 33.93 -3.95 -52.66
C GLN A 6 33.04 -2.90 -51.96
N LYS A 7 31.74 -2.88 -52.25
CA LYS A 7 30.76 -2.02 -51.55
C LYS A 7 30.37 -2.70 -50.24
N SER A 8 30.84 -2.17 -49.11
CA SER A 8 30.36 -2.57 -47.78
C SER A 8 28.98 -1.96 -47.52
N TRP A 9 27.99 -2.80 -47.28
CA TRP A 9 26.66 -2.39 -46.84
C TRP A 9 26.70 -2.30 -45.31
N ALA A 10 26.63 -1.08 -44.79
CA ALA A 10 26.50 -0.85 -43.35
C ALA A 10 25.09 -1.27 -42.91
N ALA A 11 24.99 -2.34 -42.13
CA ALA A 11 23.75 -2.75 -41.48
C ALA A 11 23.48 -1.81 -40.29
N LEU A 12 22.44 -0.98 -40.39
CA LEU A 12 21.87 -0.25 -39.27
C LEU A 12 21.03 -1.21 -38.42
N VAL A 13 21.54 -1.58 -37.25
CA VAL A 13 20.78 -2.29 -36.21
C VAL A 13 20.03 -1.23 -35.38
N PRO A 14 18.69 -1.22 -35.34
CA PRO A 14 17.96 -0.30 -34.49
C PRO A 14 18.09 -0.77 -33.04
N LEU A 15 18.72 0.05 -32.19
CA LEU A 15 18.75 -0.14 -30.75
C LEU A 15 17.34 0.12 -30.21
N LEU A 16 16.58 -0.94 -29.92
CA LEU A 16 15.35 -0.85 -29.14
C LEU A 16 15.73 -0.49 -27.70
N VAL A 17 15.65 0.79 -27.37
CA VAL A 17 15.69 1.25 -25.97
C VAL A 17 14.34 0.89 -25.35
N ALA A 18 14.26 -0.29 -24.73
CA ALA A 18 13.16 -0.63 -23.86
C ALA A 18 13.23 0.30 -22.64
N GLY A 19 12.41 1.34 -22.63
CA GLY A 19 12.24 2.19 -21.46
C GLY A 19 11.59 1.36 -20.35
N SER A 20 12.38 0.94 -19.37
CA SER A 20 11.85 0.41 -18.12
C SER A 20 11.14 1.55 -17.39
N VAL A 21 9.80 1.57 -17.46
CA VAL A 21 9.00 2.39 -16.55
C VAL A 21 9.15 1.74 -15.18
N CYS A 22 10.06 2.26 -14.35
CA CYS A 22 10.18 1.82 -12.98
C CYS A 22 8.94 2.34 -12.23
N ALA A 23 8.01 1.44 -11.91
CA ALA A 23 6.93 1.78 -10.98
C ALA A 23 7.57 2.22 -9.66
N ALA A 24 7.10 3.33 -9.08
CA ALA A 24 7.59 3.80 -7.78
C ALA A 24 7.40 2.68 -6.74
N ALA A 25 8.41 2.49 -5.89
CA ALA A 25 8.30 1.51 -4.82
C ALA A 25 7.18 1.94 -3.84
N PRO A 26 6.41 0.99 -3.27
CA PRO A 26 5.39 1.32 -2.29
C PRO A 26 5.98 2.04 -1.08
N LEU A 27 5.28 3.04 -0.57
CA LEU A 27 5.63 3.71 0.68
C LEU A 27 5.19 2.81 1.85
N CYS A 28 6.14 2.10 2.45
CA CYS A 28 5.88 1.17 3.55
C CYS A 28 6.38 1.71 4.88
N GLN A 29 5.58 1.55 5.93
CA GLN A 29 5.99 1.76 7.31
C GLN A 29 5.70 0.51 8.15
N THR A 30 6.66 0.16 8.99
CA THR A 30 6.61 -1.00 9.87
C THR A 30 6.54 -0.54 11.32
N GLN A 31 5.73 -1.23 12.12
CA GLN A 31 5.57 -0.99 13.54
C GLN A 31 5.58 -2.32 14.28
N LYS A 32 6.22 -2.36 15.46
CA LYS A 32 6.10 -3.49 16.39
C LYS A 32 5.14 -3.10 17.50
N LEU A 33 4.03 -3.83 17.63
CA LEU A 33 3.00 -3.63 18.64
C LEU A 33 2.82 -4.92 19.43
N GLY A 34 3.21 -4.90 20.71
CA GLY A 34 3.21 -6.11 21.54
C GLY A 34 4.10 -7.21 20.95
N ALA A 35 3.51 -8.38 20.68
CA ALA A 35 4.18 -9.52 20.08
C ALA A 35 4.24 -9.48 18.55
N HIS A 36 3.49 -8.59 17.91
CA HIS A 36 3.27 -8.59 16.46
C HIS A 36 4.08 -7.51 15.76
N THR A 37 4.54 -7.83 14.56
CA THR A 37 5.15 -6.85 13.65
C THR A 37 4.18 -6.60 12.52
N SER A 38 3.72 -5.36 12.39
CA SER A 38 2.80 -4.95 11.34
C SER A 38 3.49 -4.02 10.37
N LYS A 39 3.03 -4.05 9.12
CA LYS A 39 3.50 -3.17 8.06
C LYS A 39 2.29 -2.67 7.28
N MET A 40 2.19 -1.36 7.12
CA MET A 40 1.22 -0.73 6.22
C MET A 40 1.99 -0.16 5.03
N CYS A 41 1.55 -0.46 3.82
CA CYS A 41 2.14 0.05 2.60
C CYS A 41 1.10 0.80 1.78
N VAL A 42 1.51 1.92 1.19
CA VAL A 42 0.71 2.70 0.24
C VAL A 42 1.38 2.60 -1.14
N GLU A 43 0.65 2.03 -2.09
CA GLU A 43 1.04 1.98 -3.50
C GLU A 43 0.39 3.14 -4.23
N GLN A 44 1.20 4.12 -4.63
CA GLN A 44 0.70 5.32 -5.31
C GLN A 44 0.96 5.22 -6.81
N THR A 45 -0.10 5.36 -7.59
CA THR A 45 0.00 5.37 -9.06
C THR A 45 -0.68 6.60 -9.63
N PRO A 46 0.03 7.47 -10.38
CA PRO A 46 -0.57 8.67 -10.96
C PRO A 46 -1.86 8.37 -11.74
N PHE A 47 -2.90 9.15 -11.45
CA PHE A 47 -4.23 9.04 -12.06
C PHE A 47 -4.94 7.69 -11.84
N LYS A 48 -4.59 6.97 -10.77
CA LYS A 48 -5.29 5.76 -10.30
C LYS A 48 -5.50 5.85 -8.79
N HIS A 49 -6.27 4.91 -8.25
CA HIS A 49 -6.40 4.73 -6.81
C HIS A 49 -5.05 4.41 -6.17
N ASP A 50 -4.82 5.01 -5.01
CA ASP A 50 -3.78 4.54 -4.11
C ASP A 50 -4.28 3.27 -3.40
N TYR A 51 -3.41 2.27 -3.24
CA TYR A 51 -3.75 1.02 -2.56
C TYR A 51 -3.03 0.89 -1.23
N TYR A 52 -3.81 0.63 -0.18
CA TYR A 52 -3.34 0.45 1.19
C TYR A 52 -3.34 -1.03 1.53
N THR A 53 -2.16 -1.58 1.81
CA THR A 53 -2.00 -2.98 2.16
C THR A 53 -1.53 -3.14 3.60
N LEU A 54 -2.33 -3.81 4.42
CA LEU A 54 -1.96 -4.21 5.77
C LEU A 54 -1.31 -5.59 5.76
N TRP A 55 -0.16 -5.69 6.41
CA TRP A 55 0.55 -6.93 6.73
C TRP A 55 0.70 -7.05 8.24
N VAL A 56 0.56 -8.27 8.76
CA VAL A 56 0.85 -8.61 10.16
C VAL A 56 1.65 -9.91 10.18
N ASP A 57 2.79 -9.91 10.85
CA ASP A 57 3.75 -11.02 10.92
C ASP A 57 4.05 -11.64 9.55
N ASP A 58 4.43 -10.76 8.60
CA ASP A 58 4.73 -11.08 7.20
C ASP A 58 3.60 -11.72 6.40
N SER A 59 2.37 -11.76 6.94
CA SER A 59 1.18 -12.24 6.24
C SER A 59 0.33 -11.07 5.73
N PRO A 60 -0.10 -11.06 4.46
CA PRO A 60 -0.99 -10.03 3.94
C PRO A 60 -2.39 -10.23 4.50
N ILE A 61 -3.01 -9.16 5.00
CA ILE A 61 -4.31 -9.22 5.66
C ILE A 61 -5.41 -8.67 4.76
N PHE A 62 -5.21 -7.48 4.22
CA PHE A 62 -6.07 -6.90 3.19
C PHE A 62 -5.28 -5.94 2.31
N MET A 63 -5.86 -5.65 1.14
CA MET A 63 -5.49 -4.53 0.28
C MET A 63 -6.77 -3.79 -0.10
N LEU A 64 -6.84 -2.49 0.19
CA LEU A 64 -8.02 -1.65 -0.05
C LEU A 64 -7.62 -0.39 -0.82
N PRO A 65 -8.45 0.10 -1.75
CA PRO A 65 -8.21 1.40 -2.37
C PRO A 65 -8.49 2.53 -1.35
N ASP A 66 -7.86 3.68 -1.59
CA ASP A 66 -8.06 4.96 -0.90
C ASP A 66 -9.52 5.32 -0.57
N ASP A 67 -10.46 5.04 -1.49
CA ASP A 67 -11.90 5.30 -1.33
C ASP A 67 -12.55 4.54 -0.16
N TYR A 68 -11.99 3.38 0.23
CA TYR A 68 -12.59 2.48 1.22
C TYR A 68 -11.75 2.29 2.48
N VAL A 69 -10.57 2.91 2.55
CA VAL A 69 -9.64 2.70 3.68
C VAL A 69 -9.94 3.59 4.88
N GLU A 70 -10.72 4.67 4.75
CA GLU A 70 -10.94 5.65 5.82
C GLU A 70 -11.67 5.08 7.03
N LYS A 71 -12.58 4.11 6.81
CA LYS A 71 -13.34 3.46 7.87
C LYS A 71 -13.69 2.03 7.49
N VAL A 72 -12.89 1.10 8.01
CA VAL A 72 -12.91 -0.31 7.69
C VAL A 72 -13.46 -1.11 8.88
N ALA A 73 -14.31 -2.08 8.57
CA ALA A 73 -14.71 -3.13 9.51
C ALA A 73 -14.84 -4.46 8.74
N LEU A 74 -13.90 -5.37 8.95
CA LEU A 74 -13.86 -6.69 8.31
C LEU A 74 -14.07 -7.76 9.39
N THR A 75 -15.16 -8.50 9.31
CA THR A 75 -15.49 -9.55 10.29
C THR A 75 -15.23 -10.93 9.71
N HIS A 76 -14.49 -11.73 10.46
CA HIS A 76 -14.20 -13.13 10.18
C HIS A 76 -14.91 -14.03 11.18
N THR A 77 -15.40 -15.19 10.71
CA THR A 77 -15.94 -16.24 11.58
C THR A 77 -14.89 -17.32 11.74
N VAL A 78 -14.44 -17.53 12.97
CA VAL A 78 -13.39 -18.49 13.30
C VAL A 78 -13.94 -19.91 13.17
N PRO A 79 -13.36 -20.78 12.31
CA PRO A 79 -13.80 -22.16 12.18
C PRO A 79 -13.70 -22.94 13.50
N GLU A 80 -14.71 -23.75 13.82
CA GLU A 80 -14.77 -24.52 15.08
C GLU A 80 -13.65 -25.57 15.20
N ASP A 81 -13.26 -26.17 14.08
CA ASP A 81 -12.19 -27.18 14.00
C ASP A 81 -10.79 -26.58 14.02
N GLY A 82 -10.67 -25.24 13.94
CA GLY A 82 -9.45 -24.48 14.14
C GLY A 82 -8.30 -24.84 13.20
N ALA A 83 -8.60 -25.52 12.08
CA ALA A 83 -7.64 -25.99 11.10
C ALA A 83 -6.95 -24.77 10.45
N ILE A 84 -5.77 -24.44 10.96
CA ILE A 84 -4.87 -23.37 10.52
C ILE A 84 -5.58 -22.00 10.43
N GLU A 85 -5.79 -21.38 11.59
CA GLU A 85 -6.29 -20.00 11.71
C GLU A 85 -5.20 -19.08 12.27
N PHE A 86 -5.20 -17.82 11.85
CA PHE A 86 -4.22 -16.83 12.31
C PHE A 86 -4.34 -16.65 13.85
N PRO A 87 -3.23 -16.67 14.62
CA PRO A 87 -3.31 -16.61 16.08
C PRO A 87 -4.10 -15.41 16.62
N LEU A 88 -3.98 -14.24 15.98
CA LEU A 88 -4.77 -13.04 16.36
C LEU A 88 -6.27 -13.22 16.20
N SER A 89 -6.76 -14.14 15.37
CA SER A 89 -8.18 -14.42 15.27
C SER A 89 -8.73 -15.17 16.48
N LYS A 90 -7.88 -15.89 17.24
CA LYS A 90 -8.30 -16.75 18.35
C LYS A 90 -8.40 -15.98 19.67
N GLN A 91 -9.42 -15.11 19.80
CA GLN A 91 -9.63 -14.28 20.99
C GLN A 91 -10.77 -14.76 21.92
N GLY A 92 -11.22 -16.00 21.75
CA GLY A 92 -12.24 -16.63 22.60
C GLY A 92 -13.69 -16.40 22.14
N THR A 93 -13.90 -15.81 20.96
CA THR A 93 -15.22 -15.62 20.34
C THR A 93 -15.27 -16.30 18.96
N PRO A 94 -16.45 -16.74 18.50
CA PRO A 94 -16.60 -17.39 17.19
C PRO A 94 -16.44 -16.40 16.03
N THR A 95 -16.41 -15.09 16.31
CA THR A 95 -16.12 -14.05 15.33
C THR A 95 -15.06 -13.10 15.86
N VAL A 96 -14.30 -12.51 14.94
CA VAL A 96 -13.31 -11.48 15.21
C VAL A 96 -13.40 -10.41 14.13
N THR A 97 -13.18 -9.16 14.48
CA THR A 97 -13.28 -8.03 13.55
C THR A 97 -11.97 -7.27 13.50
N ILE A 98 -11.49 -6.98 12.30
CA ILE A 98 -10.46 -5.97 12.06
C ILE A 98 -11.17 -4.65 11.80
N ALA A 99 -10.95 -3.66 12.66
CA ALA A 99 -11.62 -2.37 12.60
C ALA A 99 -10.62 -1.22 12.71
N GLY A 100 -10.83 -0.15 11.97
CA GLY A 100 -9.93 0.98 11.93
C GLY A 100 -10.08 1.80 10.67
N GLY A 101 -9.02 2.49 10.28
CA GLY A 101 -8.98 3.22 9.03
C GLY A 101 -7.71 4.04 8.84
N CYS A 102 -7.58 4.64 7.67
CA CYS A 102 -6.58 5.63 7.32
C CYS A 102 -7.26 6.96 7.02
N GLU A 103 -7.23 7.88 7.99
CA GLU A 103 -7.90 9.18 7.89
C GLU A 103 -6.99 10.22 7.19
N PRO A 104 -7.57 11.13 6.37
CA PRO A 104 -6.79 12.16 5.70
C PRO A 104 -6.21 13.17 6.69
N ILE A 105 -4.95 13.53 6.47
CA ILE A 105 -4.29 14.68 7.06
C ILE A 105 -4.39 15.80 6.04
N SER A 106 -5.04 16.90 6.39
CA SER A 106 -5.22 18.03 5.48
C SER A 106 -4.58 19.30 6.01
N GLU A 107 -4.00 20.08 5.08
CA GLU A 107 -3.48 21.41 5.34
C GLU A 107 -4.25 22.45 4.53
N THR A 108 -4.53 23.60 5.15
CA THR A 108 -5.14 24.73 4.46
C THR A 108 -4.06 25.56 3.77
N GLN A 109 -4.15 25.69 2.46
CA GLN A 109 -3.29 26.56 1.66
C GLN A 109 -4.07 27.77 1.15
N GLY A 110 -3.45 28.95 1.12
CA GLY A 110 -4.07 30.19 0.66
C GLY A 110 -4.56 31.10 1.80
N LYS A 111 -5.34 32.14 1.45
CA LYS A 111 -5.90 33.12 2.40
C LYS A 111 -7.30 33.54 1.96
N GLY A 112 -8.18 33.78 2.95
CA GLY A 112 -9.52 34.31 2.69
C GLY A 112 -10.42 33.29 1.97
N ALA A 113 -11.22 33.76 1.01
CA ALA A 113 -12.16 32.93 0.27
C ALA A 113 -11.50 31.92 -0.68
N ASP A 114 -10.22 32.10 -1.01
CA ASP A 114 -9.47 31.25 -1.93
C ASP A 114 -8.70 30.13 -1.19
N ALA A 115 -8.95 29.95 0.10
CA ALA A 115 -8.31 28.90 0.88
C ALA A 115 -8.80 27.51 0.43
N VAL A 116 -7.86 26.63 0.11
CA VAL A 116 -8.11 25.24 -0.28
C VAL A 116 -7.56 24.28 0.76
N SER A 117 -8.32 23.23 1.07
CA SER A 117 -7.86 22.13 1.91
C SER A 117 -7.21 21.10 1.01
N LEU A 118 -5.91 20.89 1.19
CA LEU A 118 -5.14 19.88 0.47
C LEU A 118 -4.84 18.73 1.41
N GLU A 119 -5.14 17.50 0.98
CA GLU A 119 -4.67 16.30 1.67
C GLU A 119 -3.15 16.17 1.48
N THR A 120 -2.40 16.16 2.58
CA THR A 120 -0.93 16.07 2.59
C THR A 120 -0.44 14.71 3.06
N GLY A 121 -1.35 13.80 3.44
CA GLY A 121 -1.01 12.50 3.97
C GLY A 121 -2.19 11.80 4.60
N ARG A 122 -1.94 10.65 5.22
CA ARG A 122 -2.93 9.92 6.03
C ARG A 122 -2.36 9.39 7.32
N VAL A 123 -3.22 9.21 8.32
CA VAL A 123 -2.90 8.51 9.56
C VAL A 123 -3.73 7.24 9.67
N CYS A 124 -3.06 6.10 9.81
CA CYS A 124 -3.67 4.78 9.87
C CYS A 124 -3.66 4.21 11.28
N SER A 125 -4.79 3.66 11.72
CA SER A 125 -4.96 2.95 12.98
C SER A 125 -5.93 1.78 12.80
N PHE A 126 -5.54 0.58 13.21
CA PHE A 126 -6.32 -0.65 13.09
C PHE A 126 -6.17 -1.53 14.32
N ASN A 127 -7.29 -2.06 14.79
CA ASN A 127 -7.36 -3.11 15.79
C ASN A 127 -7.82 -4.42 15.14
N TRP A 128 -7.23 -5.54 15.53
CA TRP A 128 -7.71 -6.87 15.27
C TRP A 128 -8.33 -7.41 16.55
N GLY A 129 -9.67 -7.41 16.62
CA GLY A 129 -10.39 -7.65 17.86
C GLY A 129 -9.97 -6.64 18.93
N LYS A 130 -9.35 -7.12 20.01
CA LYS A 130 -8.87 -6.28 21.13
C LYS A 130 -7.42 -5.82 20.97
N GLU A 131 -6.68 -6.36 20.00
CA GLU A 131 -5.25 -6.11 19.84
C GLU A 131 -5.00 -5.02 18.79
N PRO A 132 -4.25 -3.95 19.12
CA PRO A 132 -3.84 -2.97 18.11
C PRO A 132 -2.80 -3.57 17.18
N VAL A 133 -3.08 -3.57 15.87
CA VAL A 133 -2.17 -4.04 14.83
C VAL A 133 -1.54 -2.89 14.06
N VAL A 134 -2.17 -1.73 14.00
CA VAL A 134 -1.55 -0.48 13.52
C VAL A 134 -2.01 0.63 14.45
N LYS A 135 -1.09 1.52 14.84
CA LYS A 135 -1.44 2.66 15.69
C LYS A 135 -0.73 3.93 15.25
N ASP A 136 -1.54 4.91 14.85
CA ASP A 136 -1.17 6.29 14.51
C ASP A 136 -0.02 6.38 13.49
N LEU A 137 -0.02 5.46 12.53
CA LEU A 137 1.04 5.33 11.54
C LEU A 137 0.79 6.34 10.40
N ARG A 138 1.75 7.23 10.15
CA ARG A 138 1.54 8.46 9.35
C ARG A 138 2.25 8.39 8.01
N PHE A 139 1.51 8.51 6.93
CA PHE A 139 2.04 8.69 5.58
C PHE A 139 1.99 10.16 5.19
N SER A 140 2.99 10.61 4.42
CA SER A 140 3.02 11.93 3.81
C SER A 140 3.06 11.76 2.30
N PHE A 141 2.25 12.53 1.60
CA PHE A 141 2.22 12.58 0.14
C PHE A 141 2.76 13.95 -0.25
N GLU A 142 4.01 13.97 -0.71
CA GLU A 142 4.71 15.20 -1.15
C GLU A 142 4.21 15.68 -2.52
#